data_AF-A0A0F9D7T9-F1
#
_entry.id   AF-A0A0F9D7T9-F1
#
_cell.length_a   1.000
_cell.length_b   1.000
_cell.length_c   1.000
_cell.angle_alpha   90.00
_cell.angle_beta   90.00
_cell.angle_gamma   90.00
#
_symmetry.space_group_name_H-M   'P 1'
#
loop_
_entity.id
_entity.type
_entity.pdbx_description
1 polymer ?
#
loop_
_entity_poly.entity_id
_entity_poly.type
_entity_poly.pdbx_seq_one_letter_code
_entity_poly.pdbx_strand_id
1 'polypeptide(L)'
;MNSRTHSLSRDTSDTQPSSPDVHVTFRTKVCLWIIVLGLANFLAYSVAYFALPGEAIHGGVRVEETPAGPRKHYYLLDQGSRLRVSRAKWIYSATHSTSIPITVGAVLLAMLTLAKDRILSSMRSSVVRGRTFITLLAVMVTVSSIVWMSWFLYTIITQLREPGPL
;
A
#
# COMPACT_ATOMS: atom_id res chain seq x y z
N MET A 1 -22.85 66.51 -52.77
CA MET A 1 -23.58 65.45 -53.51
C MET A 1 -23.02 64.12 -53.03
N ASN A 2 -23.73 63.45 -52.11
CA ASN A 2 -24.62 62.29 -52.36
C ASN A 2 -23.80 61.07 -52.82
N SER A 3 -23.85 59.87 -52.24
CA SER A 3 -24.80 59.19 -51.33
C SER A 3 -24.08 57.92 -50.80
N ARG A 4 -24.21 57.53 -49.51
CA ARG A 4 -25.01 56.37 -49.00
C ARG A 4 -24.88 55.08 -49.83
N THR A 5 -24.76 53.85 -49.32
CA THR A 5 -24.89 53.18 -48.01
C THR A 5 -24.73 51.67 -48.25
N HIS A 6 -24.46 50.90 -47.18
CA HIS A 6 -24.81 49.49 -46.99
C HIS A 6 -24.10 48.40 -47.83
N SER A 7 -23.20 47.65 -47.19
CA SER A 7 -23.52 46.26 -46.86
C SER A 7 -22.75 45.80 -45.62
N LEU A 8 -23.51 45.57 -44.55
CA LEU A 8 -23.13 44.66 -43.48
C LEU A 8 -22.83 43.29 -44.12
N SER A 9 -21.63 42.77 -43.93
CA SER A 9 -21.46 41.32 -43.83
C SER A 9 -20.84 41.03 -42.47
N ARG A 10 -21.74 40.83 -41.51
CA ARG A 10 -21.46 40.26 -40.21
C ARG A 10 -21.15 38.80 -40.45
N ASP A 11 -19.87 38.45 -40.56
CA ASP A 11 -19.43 37.06 -40.50
C ASP A 11 -19.26 36.68 -39.02
N THR A 12 -20.40 36.34 -38.42
CA THR A 12 -20.46 35.60 -37.17
C THR A 12 -20.41 34.12 -37.52
N SER A 13 -19.22 33.54 -37.55
CA SER A 13 -19.07 32.09 -37.52
C SER A 13 -17.75 31.70 -36.84
N ASP A 14 -17.92 30.92 -35.78
CA ASP A 14 -16.93 30.09 -35.09
C ASP A 14 -15.90 30.75 -34.16
N THR A 15 -16.41 31.38 -33.09
CA THR A 15 -15.81 31.16 -31.77
C THR A 15 -15.96 29.68 -31.39
N GLN A 16 -15.05 28.85 -31.89
CA GLN A 16 -14.85 27.50 -31.39
C GLN A 16 -14.51 27.63 -29.89
N PRO A 17 -15.27 27.04 -28.95
CA PRO A 17 -14.87 27.02 -27.56
C PRO A 17 -13.59 26.18 -27.50
N SER A 18 -12.45 26.85 -27.37
CA SER A 18 -11.19 26.19 -27.07
C SER A 18 -11.42 25.40 -25.80
N SER A 19 -11.54 24.08 -25.98
CA SER A 19 -11.58 23.14 -24.87
C SER A 19 -10.35 23.47 -24.02
N PRO A 20 -10.48 23.72 -22.71
CA PRO A 20 -9.31 24.00 -21.89
C PRO A 20 -8.50 22.71 -21.85
N ASP A 21 -7.55 22.58 -22.77
CA ASP A 21 -6.52 21.56 -22.73
C ASP A 21 -5.74 21.84 -21.45
N VAL A 22 -6.14 21.15 -20.38
CA VAL A 22 -5.45 21.13 -19.11
C VAL A 22 -4.11 20.44 -19.38
N HIS A 23 -3.14 21.21 -19.86
CA HIS A 23 -1.79 20.73 -20.10
C HIS A 23 -1.13 20.44 -18.75
N VAL A 24 -1.27 19.19 -18.33
CA VAL A 24 -0.52 18.64 -17.21
C VAL A 24 0.95 18.68 -17.58
N THR A 25 1.74 19.46 -16.85
CA THR A 25 3.18 19.60 -17.11
C THR A 25 3.87 18.24 -16.99
N PHE A 26 4.88 17.96 -17.83
CA PHE A 26 5.64 16.70 -17.81
C PHE A 26 6.12 16.32 -16.39
N ARG A 27 6.61 17.31 -15.62
CA ARG A 27 7.05 17.13 -14.23
C ARG A 27 5.95 16.58 -13.31
N THR A 28 4.71 17.06 -13.47
CA THR A 28 3.53 16.58 -12.74
C THR A 28 3.21 15.14 -13.11
N LYS A 29 3.21 14.84 -14.41
CA LYS A 29 2.95 13.49 -14.91
C LYS A 29 3.96 12.50 -14.34
N VAL A 30 5.25 12.87 -14.32
CA VAL A 30 6.32 12.05 -13.71
C VAL A 30 6.10 11.86 -12.21
N CYS A 31 5.76 12.90 -11.47
CA CYS A 31 5.49 12.79 -10.03
C CYS A 31 4.33 11.82 -9.72
N LEU A 32 3.23 11.91 -10.47
CA LEU A 32 2.10 10.97 -10.37
C LEU A 32 2.52 9.54 -10.68
N TRP A 33 3.30 9.33 -11.74
CA TRP A 33 3.82 8.01 -12.10
C TRP A 33 4.70 7.41 -10.99
N ILE A 34 5.55 8.21 -10.35
CA ILE A 34 6.39 7.75 -9.23
C ILE A 34 5.51 7.29 -8.05
N ILE A 35 4.44 8.03 -7.72
CA ILE A 35 3.52 7.66 -6.63
C ILE A 35 2.80 6.34 -6.96
N VAL A 36 2.27 6.22 -8.18
CA VAL A 36 1.57 5.01 -8.63
C VAL A 36 2.51 3.81 -8.66
N LEU A 37 3.74 4.00 -9.15
CA LEU A 37 4.76 2.95 -9.20
C LEU A 37 5.20 2.54 -7.79
N GLY A 38 5.32 3.49 -6.85
CA GLY A 38 5.57 3.21 -5.44
C GLY A 38 4.45 2.39 -4.79
N LEU A 39 3.18 2.72 -5.06
CA LEU A 39 2.04 1.93 -4.59
C LEU A 39 2.02 0.53 -5.23
N ALA A 40 2.24 0.43 -6.53
CA ALA A 40 2.30 -0.85 -7.24
C ALA A 40 3.43 -1.73 -6.69
N ASN A 41 4.60 -1.16 -6.40
CA ASN A 41 5.72 -1.85 -5.79
C ASN A 41 5.37 -2.34 -4.38
N PHE A 42 4.70 -1.52 -3.57
CA PHE A 42 4.24 -1.94 -2.25
C PHE A 42 3.24 -3.09 -2.32
N LEU A 43 2.29 -3.04 -3.26
CA LEU A 43 1.34 -4.13 -3.48
C LEU A 43 2.03 -5.41 -3.97
N ALA A 44 2.97 -5.29 -4.91
CA ALA A 44 3.76 -6.42 -5.41
C ALA A 44 4.60 -7.05 -4.30
N TYR A 45 5.27 -6.24 -3.46
CA TYR A 45 6.00 -6.71 -2.29
C TYR A 45 5.07 -7.41 -1.30
N SER A 46 3.89 -6.85 -1.04
CA SER A 46 2.89 -7.46 -0.16
C SER A 46 2.48 -8.83 -0.69
N VAL A 47 2.10 -8.92 -1.97
CA VAL A 47 1.72 -10.19 -2.61
C VAL A 47 2.87 -11.20 -2.60
N ALA A 48 4.09 -10.77 -2.93
CA ALA A 48 5.27 -11.63 -2.91
C ALA A 48 5.53 -12.16 -1.50
N TYR A 49 5.34 -11.33 -0.47
CA TYR A 49 5.51 -11.74 0.92
C TYR A 49 4.40 -12.70 1.40
N PHE A 50 3.17 -12.58 0.87
CA PHE A 50 2.12 -13.58 1.08
C PHE A 50 2.44 -14.91 0.40
N ALA A 51 3.01 -14.87 -0.81
CA ALA A 51 3.31 -16.06 -1.61
C ALA A 51 4.60 -16.77 -1.18
N LEU A 52 5.59 -16.02 -0.70
CA LEU A 52 6.85 -16.56 -0.22
C LEU A 52 6.71 -16.94 1.25
N PRO A 53 7.04 -18.18 1.62
CA PRO A 53 6.93 -18.60 3.00
C PRO A 53 7.98 -17.88 3.87
N GLY A 54 7.61 -16.71 4.42
CA GLY A 54 8.48 -15.90 5.27
C GLY A 54 8.93 -16.63 6.55
N GLU A 55 10.18 -16.42 6.93
CA GLU A 55 10.93 -17.19 7.93
C GLU A 55 10.30 -17.29 9.34
N ALA A 56 9.65 -16.21 9.80
CA ALA A 56 9.06 -16.17 11.14
C ALA A 56 7.69 -16.88 11.21
N ILE A 57 6.86 -16.79 10.16
CA ILE A 57 5.51 -17.37 10.16
C ILE A 57 5.55 -18.88 9.97
N HIS A 58 6.55 -19.41 9.25
CA HIS A 58 6.64 -20.84 8.97
C HIS A 58 7.36 -21.63 10.07
N GLY A 59 7.95 -20.92 11.02
CA GLY A 59 8.40 -21.45 12.30
C GLY A 59 7.23 -21.83 13.20
N GLY A 60 6.61 -22.97 12.94
CA GLY A 60 5.44 -23.41 13.71
C GLY A 60 5.77 -23.81 15.15
N VAL A 61 4.74 -23.83 16.00
CA VAL A 61 4.78 -24.56 17.27
C VAL A 61 4.45 -26.03 16.98
N ARG A 62 5.20 -26.94 17.60
CA ARG A 62 4.95 -28.38 17.53
C ARG A 62 4.85 -29.01 18.91
N VAL A 63 4.13 -30.11 19.04
CA VAL A 63 3.99 -30.85 20.31
C VAL A 63 4.63 -32.21 20.19
N GLU A 64 5.58 -32.50 21.07
CA GLU A 64 6.14 -33.84 21.26
C GLU A 64 5.29 -34.54 22.32
N GLU A 65 4.66 -35.65 21.98
CA GLU A 65 4.04 -36.52 22.98
C GLU A 65 5.14 -37.29 23.71
N THR A 66 5.54 -36.78 24.87
CA THR A 66 6.47 -37.48 25.76
C THR A 66 5.66 -38.33 26.76
N PRO A 67 6.17 -39.48 27.26
CA PRO A 67 5.51 -40.26 28.31
C PRO A 67 5.23 -39.47 29.61
N ALA A 68 5.91 -38.34 29.81
CA ALA A 68 5.72 -37.41 30.93
C ALA A 68 4.68 -36.28 30.64
N GLY A 69 4.04 -36.29 29.46
CA GLY A 69 3.08 -35.30 29.01
C GLY A 69 3.51 -34.55 27.74
N PRO A 70 2.59 -33.81 27.09
CA PRO A 70 2.85 -33.08 25.86
C PRO A 70 3.82 -31.92 26.08
N ARG A 71 4.94 -31.89 25.35
CA ARG A 71 5.95 -30.83 25.42
C ARG A 71 5.91 -29.96 24.17
N LYS A 72 5.78 -28.64 24.33
CA LYS A 72 5.73 -27.68 23.20
C LYS A 72 7.14 -27.28 22.76
N HIS A 73 7.41 -27.40 21.47
CA HIS A 73 8.66 -27.06 20.81
C HIS A 73 8.40 -25.90 19.84
N TYR A 74 9.21 -24.84 19.94
CA TYR A 74 9.09 -23.65 19.11
C TYR A 74 10.16 -23.69 18.04
N TYR A 75 9.78 -23.53 16.78
CA TYR A 75 10.71 -23.51 15.65
C TYR A 75 10.67 -22.14 14.97
N LEU A 76 11.79 -21.73 14.39
CA LEU A 76 11.87 -20.66 13.40
C LEU A 76 12.38 -21.28 12.08
N LEU A 77 11.94 -20.78 10.93
CA LEU A 77 12.54 -21.17 9.66
C LEU A 77 13.79 -20.29 9.45
N ASP A 78 14.93 -20.90 9.17
CA ASP A 78 16.18 -20.22 8.84
C ASP A 78 16.76 -20.88 7.60
N GLN A 79 16.73 -20.17 6.46
CA GLN A 79 17.20 -20.68 5.15
C GLN A 79 16.65 -22.07 4.78
N GLY A 80 15.37 -22.34 5.10
CA GLY A 80 14.71 -23.62 4.84
C GLY A 80 14.98 -24.71 5.88
N SER A 81 15.88 -24.47 6.84
CA SER A 81 16.08 -25.34 8.01
C SER A 81 15.19 -24.90 9.18
N ARG A 82 14.70 -25.85 9.98
CA ARG A 82 13.91 -25.54 11.19
C ARG A 82 14.83 -25.44 12.40
N LEU A 83 15.04 -24.22 12.89
CA LEU A 83 15.83 -24.00 14.09
C LEU A 83 14.93 -24.06 15.33
N ARG A 84 15.22 -24.98 16.26
CA ARG A 84 14.53 -25.01 17.57
C ARG A 84 14.96 -23.81 18.39
N VAL A 85 14.00 -23.03 18.86
CA VAL A 85 14.25 -21.83 19.67
C VAL A 85 13.49 -21.86 20.99
N SER A 86 13.86 -20.97 21.91
CA SER A 86 13.10 -20.75 23.13
C SER A 86 11.78 -20.03 22.84
N ARG A 87 10.80 -20.22 23.72
CA ARG A 87 9.48 -19.54 23.66
C ARG A 87 9.63 -18.01 23.55
N ALA A 88 10.53 -17.43 24.34
CA ALA A 88 10.75 -15.98 24.34
C ALA A 88 11.26 -15.47 22.98
N LYS A 89 12.19 -16.20 22.36
CA LYS A 89 12.74 -15.86 21.04
C LYS A 89 11.68 -15.96 19.95
N TRP A 90 10.82 -16.98 20.02
CA TRP A 90 9.68 -17.14 19.11
C TRP A 90 8.67 -15.99 19.24
N ILE A 91 8.25 -15.65 20.46
CA ILE A 91 7.31 -14.54 20.71
C ILE A 91 7.91 -13.21 20.24
N TYR A 92 9.20 -12.96 20.53
CA TYR A 92 9.88 -11.75 20.07
C TYR A 92 9.86 -11.66 18.54
N SER A 93 10.22 -12.75 17.84
CA SER A 93 10.21 -12.81 16.38
C SER A 93 8.80 -12.61 15.80
N ALA A 94 7.78 -13.25 16.39
CA ALA A 94 6.39 -13.10 15.98
C ALA A 94 5.89 -11.65 16.15
N THR A 95 6.16 -11.03 17.30
CA THR A 95 5.83 -9.62 17.57
C THR A 95 6.58 -8.68 16.63
N HIS A 96 7.87 -8.90 16.42
CA HIS A 96 8.69 -8.10 15.52
C HIS A 96 8.16 -8.17 14.09
N SER A 97 7.87 -9.37 13.59
CA SER A 97 7.31 -9.55 12.24
C SER A 97 5.94 -8.88 12.08
N THR A 98 5.09 -8.91 13.11
CA THR A 98 3.77 -8.25 13.10
C THR A 98 3.89 -6.72 13.04
N SER A 99 4.99 -6.14 13.54
CA SER A 99 5.22 -4.69 13.49
C SER A 99 5.66 -4.16 12.12
N ILE A 100 6.15 -5.03 11.23
CA ILE A 100 6.61 -4.65 9.88
C ILE A 100 5.47 -4.03 9.04
N PRO A 101 4.30 -4.66 8.85
CA PRO A 101 3.23 -4.06 8.03
C PRO A 101 2.76 -2.71 8.59
N ILE A 102 2.73 -2.56 9.93
CA ILE A 102 2.32 -1.31 10.58
C ILE A 102 3.34 -0.20 10.29
N THR A 103 4.62 -0.48 10.48
CA THR A 103 5.69 0.52 10.27
C THR A 103 5.81 0.91 8.81
N VAL A 104 5.73 -0.05 7.87
CA VAL A 104 5.72 0.23 6.43
C VAL A 104 4.49 1.07 6.05
N GLY A 105 3.29 0.71 6.53
CA GLY A 105 2.08 1.49 6.30
C GLY A 105 2.19 2.93 6.80
N ALA A 106 2.74 3.12 8.01
CA ALA A 106 2.95 4.44 8.58
C ALA A 106 3.94 5.29 7.75
N VAL A 107 5.04 4.69 7.28
CA VAL A 107 6.02 5.36 6.41
C VAL A 107 5.36 5.79 5.09
N LEU A 108 4.55 4.93 4.47
CA LEU A 108 3.84 5.25 3.23
C LEU A 108 2.84 6.39 3.42
N LEU A 109 2.08 6.38 4.52
CA LEU A 109 1.16 7.48 4.86
C LEU A 109 1.90 8.79 5.14
N ALA A 110 3.05 8.73 5.82
CA ALA A 110 3.89 9.90 6.06
C ALA A 110 4.41 10.48 4.73
N MET A 111 4.93 9.64 3.83
CA MET A 111 5.40 10.05 2.52
C MET A 111 4.27 10.63 1.66
N LEU A 112 3.07 10.04 1.71
CA LEU A 112 1.88 10.57 1.04
C LEU A 112 1.49 11.95 1.59
N THR A 113 1.60 12.14 2.91
CA THR A 113 1.33 13.43 3.57
C THR A 113 2.33 14.49 3.13
N LEU A 114 3.63 14.16 3.05
CA LEU A 114 4.67 15.05 2.53
C LEU A 114 4.47 15.38 1.05
N ALA A 115 3.97 14.44 0.27
CA ALA A 115 3.68 14.64 -1.15
C ALA A 115 2.40 15.44 -1.41
N LYS A 116 1.51 15.60 -0.42
CA LYS A 116 0.15 16.13 -0.61
C LYS A 116 0.14 17.50 -1.30
N ASP A 117 1.02 18.42 -0.89
CA ASP A 117 0.97 19.80 -1.37
C ASP A 117 1.43 19.89 -2.82
N ARG A 118 2.41 19.05 -3.20
CA ARG A 118 2.83 18.91 -4.60
C ARG A 118 1.73 18.30 -5.45
N ILE A 119 1.05 17.26 -4.96
CA ILE A 119 -0.07 16.62 -5.66
C ILE A 119 -1.21 17.63 -5.89
N LEU A 120 -1.61 18.36 -4.85
CA LEU A 120 -2.68 19.37 -4.91
C LEU A 120 -2.33 20.54 -5.83
N SER A 121 -1.09 21.03 -5.76
CA SER A 121 -0.59 22.08 -6.65
C SER A 121 -0.65 21.64 -8.12
N SER A 122 -0.38 20.37 -8.37
CA SER A 122 -0.33 19.80 -9.72
C SER A 122 -1.71 19.58 -10.35
N MET A 123 -2.76 19.41 -9.53
CA MET A 123 -4.14 19.20 -9.97
C MET A 123 -4.97 20.48 -9.88
N ARG A 124 -4.38 21.62 -10.28
CA ARG A 124 -4.91 22.98 -10.04
C ARG A 124 -6.32 23.21 -10.60
N SER A 125 -6.71 22.58 -11.71
CA SER A 125 -8.09 22.69 -12.26
C SER A 125 -9.11 21.79 -11.57
N SER A 126 -8.65 20.89 -10.69
CA SER A 126 -9.47 19.89 -10.02
C SER A 126 -8.97 19.61 -8.60
N VAL A 127 -8.82 20.65 -7.77
CA VAL A 127 -8.36 20.54 -6.37
C VAL A 127 -9.20 19.53 -5.59
N VAL A 128 -10.51 19.48 -5.85
CA VAL A 128 -11.42 18.46 -5.30
C VAL A 128 -10.97 17.05 -5.69
N ARG A 129 -10.61 16.81 -6.95
CA ARG A 129 -10.10 15.53 -7.48
C ARG A 129 -8.75 15.15 -6.87
N GLY A 130 -7.88 16.13 -6.61
CA GLY A 130 -6.60 15.90 -5.94
C GLY A 130 -6.75 15.44 -4.50
N ARG A 131 -7.68 16.06 -3.74
CA ARG A 131 -7.99 15.61 -2.37
C ARG A 131 -8.55 14.19 -2.38
N THR A 132 -9.53 13.90 -3.23
CA THR A 132 -10.10 12.55 -3.36
C THR A 132 -9.04 11.52 -3.74
N PHE A 133 -8.13 11.85 -4.67
CA PHE A 133 -7.04 10.95 -5.06
C PHE A 133 -6.12 10.60 -3.88
N ILE A 134 -5.68 11.61 -3.11
CA ILE A 134 -4.85 11.39 -1.92
C ILE A 134 -5.60 10.53 -0.89
N THR A 135 -6.88 10.81 -0.65
CA THR A 135 -7.70 10.01 0.27
C THR A 135 -7.79 8.55 -0.18
N LEU A 136 -7.99 8.29 -1.47
CA LEU A 136 -8.03 6.92 -2.00
C LEU A 136 -6.71 6.19 -1.77
N LEU A 137 -5.57 6.83 -2.04
CA LEU A 137 -4.25 6.25 -1.77
C LEU A 137 -4.06 5.95 -0.28
N ALA A 138 -4.43 6.89 0.59
CA ALA A 138 -4.33 6.71 2.04
C ALA A 138 -5.21 5.55 2.53
N VAL A 139 -6.45 5.46 2.03
CA VAL A 139 -7.37 4.36 2.35
C VAL A 139 -6.79 3.02 1.86
N MET A 140 -6.26 2.94 0.64
CA MET A 140 -5.66 1.71 0.13
C MET A 140 -4.48 1.24 0.98
N VAL A 141 -3.56 2.14 1.34
CA VAL A 141 -2.42 1.82 2.22
C VAL A 141 -2.90 1.38 3.62
N THR A 142 -3.89 2.08 4.16
CA THR A 142 -4.42 1.78 5.51
C THR A 142 -5.11 0.42 5.54
N VAL A 143 -6.03 0.17 4.60
CA VAL A 143 -6.78 -1.09 4.52
C VAL A 143 -5.84 -2.27 4.28
N SER A 144 -4.91 -2.15 3.33
CA SER A 144 -3.93 -3.22 3.09
C SER A 144 -3.08 -3.50 4.32
N SER A 145 -2.60 -2.48 5.03
CA SER A 145 -1.82 -2.65 6.27
C SER A 145 -2.64 -3.34 7.37
N ILE A 146 -3.91 -2.98 7.55
CA ILE A 146 -4.80 -3.59 8.55
C ILE A 146 -5.09 -5.06 8.21
N VAL A 147 -5.44 -5.34 6.95
CA VAL A 147 -5.67 -6.72 6.47
C VAL A 147 -4.44 -7.58 6.73
N TRP A 148 -3.26 -7.05 6.42
CA TRP A 148 -2.01 -7.76 6.60
C TRP A 148 -1.71 -8.05 8.07
N MET A 149 -1.86 -7.04 8.94
CA MET A 149 -1.71 -7.18 10.38
C MET A 149 -2.68 -8.22 10.95
N SER A 150 -3.94 -8.19 10.50
CA SER A 150 -4.99 -9.09 10.98
C SER A 150 -4.69 -10.54 10.60
N TRP A 151 -4.21 -10.77 9.37
CA TRP A 151 -3.78 -12.10 8.91
C TRP A 151 -2.58 -12.63 9.70
N PHE A 152 -1.58 -11.79 9.96
CA PHE A 152 -0.43 -12.13 10.80
C PHE A 152 -0.86 -12.57 12.20
N LEU A 153 -1.72 -11.76 12.83
CA LEU A 153 -2.21 -12.02 14.17
C LEU A 153 -3.04 -13.31 14.22
N TYR A 154 -3.92 -13.52 13.25
CA TYR A 154 -4.70 -14.74 13.11
C TYR A 154 -3.78 -15.97 13.01
N THR A 155 -2.76 -15.91 12.16
CA THR A 155 -1.83 -17.02 11.96
C THR A 155 -1.06 -17.37 13.23
N ILE A 156 -0.56 -16.36 13.95
CA ILE A 156 0.16 -16.54 15.23
C ILE A 156 -0.77 -17.18 16.28
N ILE A 157 -2.01 -16.69 16.38
CA ILE A 157 -3.01 -17.23 17.32
C ILE A 157 -3.30 -18.70 16.99
N THR A 158 -3.55 -19.03 15.73
CA THR A 158 -3.83 -20.39 15.29
C THR A 158 -2.68 -21.33 15.62
N GLN A 159 -1.42 -20.93 15.37
CA GLN A 159 -0.26 -21.74 15.73
C GLN A 159 -0.07 -21.94 17.24
N LEU A 160 -0.51 -20.99 18.07
CA LEU A 160 -0.48 -21.11 19.53
C LEU A 160 -1.59 -22.02 20.07
N ARG A 161 -2.76 -22.00 19.43
CA ARG A 161 -3.95 -22.78 19.81
C ARG A 161 -3.88 -24.23 19.33
N GLU A 162 -3.50 -24.43 18.08
CA GLU A 162 -3.45 -25.71 17.38
C GLU A 162 -2.01 -25.98 16.91
N PRO A 163 -1.09 -26.28 17.85
CA PRO A 163 0.27 -26.62 17.48
C PRO A 163 0.27 -27.93 16.70
N GLY A 164 1.00 -27.97 15.58
CA GLY A 164 1.05 -29.16 14.73
C GLY A 164 1.73 -30.36 15.42
N PRO A 165 1.44 -31.60 14.99
CA PRO A 165 2.20 -32.76 15.42
C PRO A 165 3.65 -32.65 14.95
N LEU A 166 4.59 -33.07 15.81
CA LEU A 166 6.03 -33.00 15.58
C LEU A 166 6.49 -33.89 14.42
#